data_AF-A0A957EB10-F1
#
_entry.id   AF-A0A957EB10-F1
#
_cell.length_a   1.000
_cell.length_b   1.000
_cell.length_c   1.000
_cell.angle_alpha   90.00
_cell.angle_beta   90.00
_cell.angle_gamma   90.00
#
_symmetry.space_group_name_H-M   'P 1'
#
loop_
_entity.id
_entity.type
_entity.pdbx_description
1 polymer ?
#
loop_
_entity_poly.entity_id
_entity_poly.type
_entity_poly.pdbx_seq_one_letter_code
_entity_poly.pdbx_strand_id
1 'polypeptide(L)'
;LDEDTRCPQQEVCDAAGAASLTIFVWKTNIEPIEYDLNTDPAANKSTVTYDEYQIRLLSLEPYPETAEPGIDIQDYRATFVISK
;
A
#
# COMPACT_ATOMS: atom_id res chain seq x y z
N LEU A 1 -5.96 4.51 -1.27
CA LEU A 1 -6.16 3.11 -0.84
C LEU A 1 -7.37 2.66 -1.60
N ASP A 2 -7.25 1.57 -2.32
CA ASP A 2 -8.32 1.13 -3.22
C ASP A 2 -9.04 -0.07 -2.61
N GLU A 3 -8.29 -0.94 -1.93
CA GLU A 3 -8.81 -2.13 -1.27
C GLU A 3 -7.91 -2.55 -0.10
N ASP A 4 -8.52 -3.10 0.95
CA ASP A 4 -7.82 -3.82 2.01
C ASP A 4 -8.48 -5.18 2.27
N THR A 5 -7.77 -6.25 1.91
CA THR A 5 -8.18 -7.64 2.15
C THR A 5 -7.29 -8.35 3.16
N ARG A 6 -6.42 -7.61 3.87
CA ARG A 6 -5.51 -8.19 4.85
C ARG A 6 -6.30 -8.93 5.92
N CYS A 7 -5.90 -10.16 6.21
CA CYS A 7 -6.53 -10.99 7.22
C CYS A 7 -6.44 -10.28 8.58
N PRO A 8 -7.58 -10.00 9.26
CA PRO A 8 -7.54 -9.35 10.56
C PRO A 8 -6.78 -10.17 11.61
N GLN A 9 -6.08 -9.49 12.54
CA GLN A 9 -5.23 -10.17 13.52
C GLN A 9 -5.98 -11.12 14.46
N GLN A 10 -7.27 -10.86 14.72
CA GLN A 10 -8.10 -11.64 15.64
C GLN A 10 -8.93 -12.73 14.94
N GLU A 11 -8.72 -12.92 13.63
CA GLU A 11 -9.45 -13.88 12.81
C GLU A 11 -8.54 -14.98 12.27
N VAL A 12 -9.14 -16.09 11.83
CA VAL A 12 -8.43 -17.16 11.13
C VAL A 12 -8.86 -17.15 9.67
N CYS A 13 -7.94 -16.80 8.77
CA CYS A 13 -8.19 -16.77 7.34
C CYS A 13 -7.44 -17.89 6.60
N ASP A 14 -7.99 -18.33 5.47
CA ASP A 14 -7.31 -19.26 4.56
C ASP A 14 -6.12 -18.62 3.84
N ALA A 15 -6.12 -17.29 3.69
CA ALA A 15 -5.06 -16.50 3.05
C ALA A 15 -4.79 -15.20 3.83
N ALA A 16 -3.54 -14.71 3.78
CA ALA A 16 -3.14 -13.49 4.46
C ALA A 16 -3.74 -12.21 3.85
N GLY A 17 -4.11 -12.26 2.57
CA GLY A 17 -4.63 -11.11 1.82
C GLY A 17 -3.60 -9.99 1.64
N ALA A 18 -4.07 -8.85 1.11
CA ALA A 18 -3.24 -7.69 0.82
C ALA A 18 -4.05 -6.40 0.81
N ALA A 19 -3.38 -5.27 1.02
CA ALA A 19 -3.92 -3.95 0.71
C ALA A 19 -3.30 -3.41 -0.57
N SER A 20 -4.12 -2.76 -1.39
CA SER A 20 -3.76 -2.16 -2.67
C SER A 20 -3.96 -0.65 -2.62
N LEU A 21 -2.98 0.09 -3.12
CA LEU A 21 -3.07 1.54 -3.24
C LEU A 21 -2.42 2.05 -4.53
N THR A 22 -3.10 2.98 -5.17
CA THR A 22 -2.56 3.79 -6.25
C THR A 22 -1.84 5.03 -5.70
N ILE A 23 -0.63 5.29 -6.20
CA ILE A 23 0.12 6.52 -5.97
C ILE A 23 0.39 7.26 -7.28
N PHE A 24 0.46 8.58 -7.19
CA PHE A 24 0.86 9.44 -8.31
C PHE A 24 2.23 10.04 -8.00
N VAL A 25 3.18 9.88 -8.92
CA VAL A 25 4.55 10.40 -8.78
C VAL A 25 4.82 11.35 -9.93
N TRP A 26 5.28 12.57 -9.60
CA TRP A 26 5.60 13.58 -10.61
C TRP A 26 6.77 14.46 -10.20
N LYS A 27 7.45 15.02 -11.21
CA LYS A 27 8.32 16.19 -11.06
C LYS A 27 7.54 17.44 -11.47
N THR A 28 7.97 18.59 -10.97
CA THR A 28 7.39 19.88 -11.36
C THR A 28 7.31 20.00 -12.88
N ASN A 29 6.13 20.35 -13.40
CA ASN A 29 5.83 20.51 -14.83
C ASN A 29 5.84 19.22 -15.69
N ILE A 30 5.74 18.03 -15.06
CA ILE A 30 5.53 16.76 -15.77
C ILE A 30 4.19 16.18 -15.33
N GLU A 31 3.48 15.53 -16.27
CA GLU A 31 2.26 14.79 -15.97
C GLU A 31 2.52 13.68 -14.94
N PRO A 32 1.65 13.49 -13.94
CA PRO A 32 1.83 12.43 -12.97
C PRO A 32 1.79 11.04 -13.60
N ILE A 33 2.72 10.20 -13.18
CA ILE A 33 2.70 8.77 -13.49
C ILE A 33 2.01 8.05 -12.35
N GLU A 34 1.04 7.22 -12.71
CA GLU A 34 0.28 6.38 -11.81
C GLU A 34 1.02 5.06 -11.57
N TYR A 35 1.07 4.63 -10.32
CA TYR A 35 1.66 3.36 -9.90
C TYR A 35 0.75 2.64 -8.91
N ASP A 36 0.55 1.35 -9.15
CA ASP A 36 -0.16 0.48 -8.20
C ASP A 36 0.83 -0.24 -7.30
N LEU A 37 0.65 -0.06 -6.00
CA LEU A 37 1.43 -0.72 -4.97
C LEU A 37 0.54 -1.65 -4.16
N ASN A 38 1.14 -2.72 -3.63
CA ASN A 38 0.47 -3.58 -2.66
C ASN A 38 1.36 -3.98 -1.48
N THR A 39 0.72 -4.39 -0.40
CA THR A 39 1.40 -4.86 0.82
C THR A 39 1.79 -6.34 0.78
N ASP A 40 1.47 -7.07 -0.29
CA ASP A 40 1.82 -8.49 -0.43
C ASP A 40 3.30 -8.63 -0.80
N PRO A 41 4.15 -9.17 0.09
CA PRO A 41 5.56 -9.34 -0.21
C PRO A 41 5.80 -10.31 -1.38
N ALA A 42 4.89 -11.24 -1.68
CA ALA A 42 5.02 -12.20 -2.77
C ALA A 42 4.72 -11.59 -4.15
N ALA A 43 3.95 -10.50 -4.20
CA ALA A 43 3.53 -9.89 -5.46
C ALA A 43 4.62 -9.04 -6.14
N ASN A 44 5.73 -8.74 -5.46
CA ASN A 44 6.79 -7.84 -5.94
C ASN A 44 6.28 -6.45 -6.38
N LYS A 45 5.15 -5.99 -5.83
CA LYS A 45 4.53 -4.69 -6.13
C LYS A 45 4.62 -3.71 -4.96
N SER A 46 5.51 -3.92 -4.01
CA SER A 46 5.74 -2.97 -2.91
C SER A 46 6.71 -1.84 -3.28
N THR A 47 7.31 -1.91 -4.47
CA THR A 47 8.39 -1.01 -4.88
C THR A 47 8.21 -0.60 -6.35
N VAL A 48 8.39 0.69 -6.63
CA VAL A 48 8.38 1.24 -7.99
C VAL A 48 9.62 2.10 -8.23
N THR A 49 10.02 2.20 -9.48
CA THR A 49 11.15 3.02 -9.91
C THR A 49 10.63 4.18 -10.74
N TYR A 50 11.02 5.39 -10.36
CA TYR A 50 10.74 6.61 -11.10
C TYR A 50 12.05 7.37 -11.31
N ASP A 51 12.50 7.41 -12.57
CA ASP A 51 13.83 7.91 -12.94
C ASP A 51 14.95 7.16 -12.18
N GLU A 52 15.74 7.85 -11.39
CA GLU A 52 16.81 7.29 -10.55
C GLU A 52 16.35 6.98 -9.11
N TYR A 53 15.07 7.15 -8.79
CA TYR A 53 14.55 6.94 -7.44
C TYR A 53 13.78 5.63 -7.34
N GLN A 54 14.05 4.89 -6.28
CA GLN A 54 13.26 3.77 -5.83
C GLN A 54 12.31 4.24 -4.73
N ILE A 55 11.02 4.03 -4.93
CA ILE A 55 9.96 4.35 -3.98
C ILE A 55 9.38 3.03 -3.48
N ARG A 56 9.52 2.77 -2.18
CA ARG A 56 9.05 1.55 -1.54
C ARG A 56 7.99 1.85 -0.50
N LEU A 57 6.86 1.17 -0.58
CA LEU A 57 5.86 1.11 0.49
C LEU A 57 6.46 0.34 1.67
N LEU A 58 6.68 1.02 2.79
CA LEU A 58 7.25 0.45 4.00
C LEU A 58 6.16 -0.12 4.91
N SER A 59 5.10 0.65 5.15
CA SER A 59 3.98 0.24 6.00
C SER A 59 2.67 0.89 5.55
N LEU A 60 1.57 0.23 5.90
CA LEU A 60 0.22 0.76 5.80
C LEU A 60 -0.50 0.47 7.11
N GLU A 61 -0.83 1.53 7.85
CA GLU A 61 -1.47 1.46 9.16
C GLU A 61 -2.85 2.13 9.12
N PRO A 62 -3.83 1.71 9.95
CA PRO A 62 -3.74 0.55 10.83
C PRO A 62 -3.77 -0.78 10.04
N TYR A 63 -3.33 -1.85 10.69
CA TYR A 63 -3.59 -3.20 10.21
C TYR A 63 -4.94 -3.66 10.78
N PRO A 64 -5.81 -4.37 10.00
CA PRO A 64 -7.11 -4.79 10.50
C PRO A 64 -7.00 -5.66 11.77
N GLU A 65 -7.72 -5.30 12.82
CA GLU A 65 -7.77 -6.08 14.06
C GLU A 65 -8.92 -7.09 14.02
N THR A 66 -10.11 -6.65 13.60
CA THR A 66 -11.35 -7.45 13.46
C THR A 66 -11.92 -7.33 12.04
N ALA A 67 -12.80 -8.26 11.66
CA ALA A 67 -13.48 -8.19 10.36
C ALA A 67 -14.52 -7.06 10.28
N GLU A 68 -15.18 -6.75 11.41
CA GLU A 68 -16.16 -5.67 11.53
C GLU A 68 -16.01 -4.96 12.89
N PRO A 69 -16.28 -3.63 12.98
CA PRO A 69 -16.45 -2.74 11.83
C PRO A 69 -15.14 -2.59 11.05
N GLY A 70 -15.22 -2.44 9.73
CA GLY A 70 -14.05 -2.10 8.91
C GLY A 70 -13.41 -0.76 9.28
N ILE A 71 -12.17 -0.53 8.81
CA ILE A 71 -11.43 0.73 9.02
C ILE A 71 -11.84 1.76 7.94
N ASP A 72 -12.08 3.01 8.33
CA ASP A 72 -12.35 4.09 7.37
C ASP A 72 -11.11 4.38 6.52
N ILE A 73 -11.33 4.58 5.22
CA ILE A 73 -10.26 4.88 4.26
C ILE A 73 -9.40 6.10 4.66
N GLN A 74 -9.99 7.08 5.34
CA GLN A 74 -9.32 8.31 5.78
C GLN A 74 -8.40 8.11 6.99
N ASP A 75 -8.56 7.00 7.71
CA ASP A 75 -7.75 6.68 8.89
C ASP A 75 -6.44 5.98 8.52
N TYR A 76 -6.32 5.52 7.27
CA TYR A 76 -5.10 4.89 6.80
C TYR A 76 -3.93 5.88 6.67
N ARG A 77 -2.73 5.41 6.97
CA ARG A 77 -1.45 6.09 6.84
C ARG A 77 -0.47 5.15 6.13
N ALA A 78 -0.05 5.54 4.93
CA ALA A 78 0.99 4.86 4.19
C ALA A 78 2.34 5.53 4.45
N THR A 79 3.35 4.74 4.79
CA THR A 79 4.74 5.20 4.94
C THR A 79 5.56 4.70 3.76
N PHE A 80 6.30 5.62 3.12
CA PHE A 80 7.18 5.31 2.01
C PHE A 80 8.65 5.59 2.36
N VAL A 81 9.54 4.77 1.83
CA VAL A 81 10.99 5.02 1.81
C VAL A 81 11.40 5.33 0.38
N ILE A 82 12.13 6.43 0.21
CA ILE A 82 12.66 6.87 -1.08
C ILE A 82 14.19 6.79 -1.01
N SER A 83 14.78 6.08 -1.96
CA SER A 83 16.24 5.98 -2.13
C SER A 83 16.63 6.17 -3.59
N LYS A 84 17.92 6.37 -3.85
CA LYS A 84 18.51 6.50 -5.18
C LYS A 84 19.48 5.35 -5.41
#